data_AF-A0A2E7IQY9-F1
#
_entry.id   AF-A0A2E7IQY9-F1
#
_cell.length_a   1.000
_cell.length_b   1.000
_cell.length_c   1.000
_cell.angle_alpha   90.00
_cell.angle_beta   90.00
_cell.angle_gamma   90.00
#
_symmetry.space_group_name_H-M   'P 1'
#
loop_
_entity.id
_entity.type
_entity.pdbx_description
1 polymer ?
#
loop_
_entity_poly.entity_id
_entity_poly.type
_entity_poly.pdbx_seq_one_letter_code
_entity_poly.pdbx_strand_id
1 'polypeptide(L)' 'MFGVAVEPEGVYMVSCRTCIIFLFDEDGLGCGEEAYTEGKPGPEQISRVPDDQVPALFKRGQQAT' A
#
# COMPACT_ATOMS: atom_id res chain seq x y z
N MET A 1 -0.88 7.72 8.68
CA MET A 1 -0.72 6.52 9.53
C MET A 1 -2.09 5.86 9.65
N PHE A 2 -2.22 4.58 9.32
CA PHE A 2 -3.51 3.89 9.15
C PHE A 2 -4.30 3.63 10.45
N GLY A 3 -3.84 4.13 11.61
CA GLY A 3 -4.58 4.05 12.87
C GLY A 3 -4.72 2.65 13.47
N VAL A 4 -4.07 1.64 12.88
CA VAL A 4 -4.04 0.28 13.41
C VAL A 4 -2.80 0.08 14.26
N ALA A 5 -2.98 -0.45 15.48
CA ALA A 5 -1.89 -0.82 16.37
C ALA A 5 -1.20 -2.09 15.86
N VAL A 6 0.11 -2.02 15.67
CA VAL A 6 0.97 -3.13 15.24
C VAL A 6 2.25 -3.15 16.08
N GLU A 7 2.94 -4.30 16.15
CA GLU A 7 4.24 -4.37 16.82
C GLU A 7 5.26 -3.44 16.13
N PRO A 8 6.00 -2.60 16.87
CA PRO A 8 6.84 -1.53 16.29
C PRO A 8 7.92 -1.98 15.31
N GLU A 9 8.40 -3.23 15.43
CA GLU A 9 9.54 -3.73 14.67
C GLU A 9 9.15 -4.64 13.50
N GLY A 10 7.86 -4.86 13.28
CA GLY A 10 7.37 -5.73 12.21
C GLY A 10 7.25 -5.03 10.86
N VAL A 11 7.43 -5.79 9.78
CA VAL A 11 7.01 -5.38 8.43
C VAL A 11 5.62 -5.94 8.17
N TYR A 12 4.73 -5.09 7.68
CA TYR A 12 3.32 -5.43 7.46
C TYR A 12 2.91 -5.10 6.03
N MET A 13 2.06 -5.96 5.47
CA MET A 13 1.41 -5.75 4.18
C MET A 13 -0.04 -5.35 4.42
N VAL A 14 -0.47 -4.28 3.74
CA VAL A 14 -1.86 -3.84 3.71
C VAL A 14 -2.50 -4.32 2.41
N SER A 15 -3.62 -5.04 2.51
CA SER A 15 -4.42 -5.50 1.37
C SER A 15 -5.72 -4.71 1.31
N CYS A 16 -5.82 -3.79 0.33
CA CYS A 16 -7.04 -3.02 0.09
C CYS A 16 -7.47 -3.10 -1.37
N ARG A 17 -8.77 -2.91 -1.60
CA ARG A 17 -9.33 -2.71 -2.93
C ARG A 17 -9.28 -1.23 -3.29
N THR A 18 -8.70 -0.97 -4.45
CA THR A 18 -8.70 0.35 -5.08
C THR A 18 -9.42 0.29 -6.42
N CYS A 19 -10.14 1.35 -6.75
CA CYS A 19 -10.70 1.61 -8.05
C CYS A 19 -10.04 2.89 -8.56
N ILE A 20 -9.40 2.79 -9.73
CA ILE A 20 -8.77 3.92 -10.40
C ILE A 20 -9.55 4.16 -11.69
N ILE A 21 -10.01 5.39 -11.86
CA ILE A 21 -10.80 5.84 -13.00
C ILE A 21 -9.93 6.81 -13.78
N PHE A 22 -9.65 6.47 -15.03
CA PHE A 22 -8.95 7.35 -15.96
C PHE A 22 -9.97 8.04 -16.86
N LEU A 23 -9.90 9.37 -16.92
CA LEU A 23 -10.74 10.19 -17.78
C LEU A 23 -9.96 10.52 -19.05
N PHE A 24 -10.61 10.34 -20.19
CA PHE A 24 -10.08 10.67 -21.51
C PHE A 24 -11.01 11.68 -22.17
N ASP A 25 -10.45 12.65 -22.88
CA ASP A 25 -11.21 13.56 -23.72
C ASP A 25 -11.66 12.90 -25.03
N GLU A 26 -12.32 13.68 -25.89
CA GLU A 26 -12.85 13.20 -27.18
C GLU A 26 -11.75 12.74 -28.16
N ASP A 27 -10.52 13.21 -27.98
CA ASP A 27 -9.34 12.82 -28.75
C ASP A 27 -8.64 11.57 -28.17
N GLY A 28 -9.16 11.04 -27.07
CA GLY A 28 -8.60 9.88 -26.36
C GLY A 28 -7.35 10.22 -25.54
N LEU A 29 -7.11 11.50 -25.24
CA LEU A 29 -6.02 11.94 -24.39
C LEU A 29 -6.45 11.98 -22.92
N GLY A 30 -5.55 11.56 -22.04
CA GLY A 30 -5.81 11.56 -20.59
C GLY A 30 -5.99 12.99 -20.07
N CYS A 31 -7.13 13.26 -19.45
CA CYS A 31 -7.48 14.59 -18.95
C CYS A 31 -7.81 14.60 -17.44
N GLY A 32 -7.75 13.45 -16.78
CA GLY A 32 -7.93 13.36 -15.33
C GLY A 32 -7.81 11.94 -14.78
N GLU A 33 -7.66 11.86 -13.47
CA GLU A 33 -7.65 10.62 -12.70
C GLU A 33 -8.46 10.81 -11.42
N GLU A 34 -9.34 9.85 -11.13
CA GLU A 34 -10.03 9.75 -9.86
C GLU A 34 -9.71 8.39 -9.23
N ALA A 35 -9.52 8.37 -7.91
CA ALA A 35 -9.24 7.13 -7.20
C ALA A 35 -10.14 7.00 -5.97
N TYR A 36 -10.69 5.80 -5.80
CA TYR A 36 -11.47 5.43 -4.63
C TYR A 36 -10.91 4.14 -4.02
N THR A 37 -10.74 4.15 -2.70
CA THR A 37 -10.46 2.93 -1.93
C THR A 37 -11.68 2.59 -1.09
N GLU A 38 -11.81 1.33 -0.64
CA GLU A 38 -12.90 0.87 0.25
C GLU A 38 -12.89 1.49 1.66
N GLY A 39 -12.33 2.68 1.83
CA GLY A 39 -12.17 3.39 3.09
C GLY A 39 -10.79 3.21 3.71
N LYS A 40 -10.70 3.47 5.01
CA LYS A 40 -9.48 3.26 5.80
C LYS A 40 -9.30 1.77 6.07
N PRO A 41 -8.11 1.19 5.84
CA PRO A 41 -7.86 -0.21 6.14
C PRO A 41 -8.15 -0.57 7.59
N GLY A 42 -8.93 -1.64 7.81
CA GLY A 42 -9.13 -2.26 9.12
C GLY A 42 -8.00 -3.23 9.50
N PRO A 43 -7.95 -3.69 10.76
CA PRO A 43 -6.93 -4.65 11.21
C PRO A 43 -6.87 -5.94 10.40
N GLU A 44 -8.01 -6.42 9.89
CA GLU A 44 -8.13 -7.62 9.05
C GLU A 44 -7.45 -7.48 7.69
N GLN A 45 -7.21 -6.26 7.24
CA GLN A 45 -6.52 -5.95 5.98
C GLN A 45 -5.00 -5.84 6.17
N ILE A 46 -4.50 -6.01 7.39
CA ILE A 46 -3.09 -5.88 7.73
C ILE A 46 -2.55 -7.25 8.14
N SER A 47 -1.49 -7.68 7.47
CA SER A 47 -0.83 -8.96 7.74
C SER A 47 0.66 -8.76 8.00
N ARG A 48 1.21 -9.43 9.02
CA ARG A 48 2.65 -9.44 9.28
C ARG A 48 3.33 -10.23 8.18
N VAL A 49 4.35 -9.64 7.58
CA VAL A 49 5.22 -10.33 6.62
C VAL A 49 6.20 -11.21 7.40
N PRO A 50 6.32 -12.51 7.09
CA PRO A 50 7.33 -13.38 7.68
C PRO A 50 8.75 -12.85 7.46
N ASP A 51 9.63 -12.92 8.48
CA ASP A 51 10.95 -12.27 8.48
C ASP A 51 11.89 -12.79 7.36
N ASP A 52 11.70 -14.04 6.93
CA ASP A 52 12.39 -14.67 5.81
C ASP A 52 11.91 -14.14 4.44
N GLN A 53 10.71 -13.57 4.37
CA GLN A 53 10.11 -12.96 3.18
C GLN A 53 10.26 -11.43 3.13
N VAL A 54 10.67 -10.80 4.24
CA VAL A 54 10.92 -9.36 4.29
C VAL A 54 12.07 -9.01 3.32
N PRO A 55 11.83 -8.13 2.32
CA PRO A 55 12.89 -7.67 1.43
C PRO A 55 14.02 -7.01 2.20
N ALA A 56 15.25 -7.22 1.74
CA ALA A 56 16.48 -6.77 2.43
C ALA A 56 16.47 -5.25 2.73
N LEU A 57 15.86 -4.44 1.84
CA LEU A 57 15.74 -2.99 2.01
C LEU A 57 14.94 -2.58 3.26
N PHE A 58 14.04 -3.44 3.74
CA PHE A 58 13.22 -3.20 4.93
C PHE A 58 13.82 -3.85 6.19
N LYS A 59 14.91 -4.61 6.05
CA LYS A 59 15.66 -5.14 7.19
C LYS A 59 16.54 -4.02 7.76
N ARG A 60 16.38 -3.75 9.05
CA ARG A 60 17.12 -2.71 9.78
C ARG A 60 18.63 -2.86 9.55
N GLY A 61 19.28 -1.85 8.99
CA GLY A 61 20.75 -1.75 8.90
C GLY A 61 21.39 -1.97 7.53
N GLN A 62 20.63 -2.15 6.44
CA GLN A 62 21.20 -2.16 5.09
C GLN A 62 21.01 -0.80 4.42
N GLN A 63 22.08 0.01 4.37
CA GLN A 63 22.14 1.13 3.43
C GLN A 63 22.04 0.56 2.01
N ALA A 64 21.16 1.14 1.19
CA ALA A 64 21.19 0.91 -0.25
C ALA A 64 22.62 1.18 -0.75
N THR A 65 23.28 0.15 -1.25
CA THR A 65 24.59 0.26 -1.91
C THR A 65 24.41 0.53 -3.38
#